data_AF-A0A0B0P516-F1
#
_entry.id   AF-A0A0B0P516-F1
#
_cell.length_a   1.000
_cell.length_b   1.000
_cell.length_c   1.000
_cell.angle_alpha   90.00
_cell.angle_beta   90.00
_cell.angle_gamma   90.00
#
_symmetry.space_group_name_H-M   'P 1'
#
loop_
_entity.id
_entity.type
_entity.pdbx_description
1 polymer ?
#
loop_
_entity_poly.entity_id
_entity_poly.type
_entity_poly.pdbx_seq_one_letter_code
_entity_poly.pdbx_strand_id
1 'polypeptide(L)'
;MVMIMNTRLEQDENDKWIGMGNQELLDYFSSYAAVKARHSYGPQGHRGMSVLIFESTARGYLEAERLHKHFAEQGTHREALGRRRGLFYPGGKRELYGYIAMKEDLDSFNQHSQGKSRLKFEMRSYQEMVVKQIRQMSEDNQQLIFYKNKVAKEQRQKVALEESFGIVSERLRKTMEENRIVRQRTKMQHEQNKEEMDFQEQFFKERIKFIHEARDEKEESFEKLQQQQREKVKQSNPNPSNTEEYRRRADEIAKFIKFQDEEMQAFVAERDKLIRAHEEKMVGMRERHWQEEVELEKEFDAELSHLMENSVFVNSSMYSSSRKVSLEKIVDGVPTGLARRLELPDLDGDVAGLKLNGGLTISSFGLMLCLLSWSFEIGLFKPGPFVAAPCAGSLSDGPVNRCTISWKVFESVCTNVVKGLQGVAVWLAGHAIGNQTF
;
A
#
# COMPACT_ATOMS: atom_id res chain seq x y z
N MET A 1 46.20 -43.93 -3.14
CA MET A 1 46.21 -45.41 -3.22
C MET A 1 47.23 -45.92 -2.22
N VAL A 2 46.96 -47.05 -1.57
CA VAL A 2 47.86 -47.68 -0.59
C VAL A 2 48.25 -49.05 -1.12
N MET A 3 49.56 -49.31 -1.20
CA MET A 3 50.11 -50.63 -1.51
C MET A 3 49.94 -51.55 -0.30
N ILE A 4 49.51 -52.78 -0.53
CA ILE A 4 49.45 -53.86 0.45
C ILE A 4 50.28 -55.03 -0.09
N MET A 5 51.23 -55.49 0.71
CA MET A 5 52.18 -56.54 0.35
C MET A 5 51.96 -57.77 1.22
N ASN A 6 52.60 -58.88 0.82
CA ASN A 6 52.45 -60.20 1.44
C ASN A 6 51.04 -60.80 1.32
N THR A 7 50.40 -60.61 0.16
CA THR A 7 49.03 -61.06 -0.11
C THR A 7 48.94 -62.41 -0.85
N ARG A 8 50.02 -63.21 -0.93
CA ARG A 8 50.01 -64.59 -1.51
C ARG A 8 49.58 -65.63 -0.49
N LEU A 9 48.58 -66.44 -0.78
CA LEU A 9 48.04 -67.49 0.10
C LEU A 9 48.77 -68.83 -0.09
N GLU A 10 48.39 -69.56 -1.12
CA GLU A 10 48.85 -70.92 -1.41
C GLU A 10 49.09 -71.10 -2.92
N GLN A 11 49.67 -72.23 -3.34
CA GLN A 11 49.79 -72.58 -4.75
C GLN A 11 48.67 -73.54 -5.14
N ASP A 12 48.10 -73.34 -6.33
CA ASP A 12 47.13 -74.25 -6.92
C ASP A 12 47.81 -75.53 -7.46
N GLU A 13 46.99 -76.47 -7.94
CA GLU A 13 47.46 -77.73 -8.54
C GLU A 13 48.35 -77.53 -9.80
N ASN A 14 48.39 -76.31 -10.35
CA ASN A 14 49.22 -75.93 -11.49
C ASN A 14 50.47 -75.11 -11.09
N ASP A 15 50.88 -75.17 -9.82
CA ASP A 15 51.98 -74.42 -9.21
C ASP A 15 51.82 -72.88 -9.27
N LYS A 16 50.62 -72.36 -9.54
CA LYS A 16 50.34 -70.91 -9.59
C LYS A 16 49.92 -70.39 -8.22
N TRP A 17 50.45 -69.22 -7.86
CA TRP A 17 50.10 -68.57 -6.60
C TRP A 17 48.66 -68.05 -6.62
N ILE A 18 47.87 -68.46 -5.64
CA ILE A 18 46.59 -67.86 -5.24
C ILE A 18 46.89 -66.78 -4.18
N GLY A 19 46.10 -65.72 -4.16
CA GLY A 19 46.23 -64.63 -3.18
C GLY A 19 44.88 -64.19 -2.63
N MET A 20 44.92 -63.19 -1.74
CA MET A 20 43.71 -62.63 -1.13
C MET A 20 42.75 -62.12 -2.22
N GLY A 21 41.45 -62.25 -1.97
CA GLY A 21 40.41 -61.72 -2.85
C GLY A 21 40.21 -60.21 -2.71
N ASN A 22 39.56 -59.59 -3.70
CA ASN A 22 39.26 -58.14 -3.65
C ASN A 22 38.35 -57.81 -2.46
N GLN A 23 37.27 -58.57 -2.26
CA GLN A 23 36.32 -58.34 -1.17
C GLN A 23 36.94 -58.67 0.19
N GLU A 24 37.68 -59.79 0.27
CA GLU A 24 38.43 -60.16 1.47
C GLU A 24 39.38 -59.05 1.93
N LEU A 25 40.12 -58.44 0.99
CA LEU A 25 41.02 -57.33 1.31
C LEU A 25 40.27 -56.06 1.72
N LEU A 26 39.14 -55.77 1.10
CA LEU A 26 38.29 -54.63 1.51
C LEU A 26 37.70 -54.84 2.90
N ASP A 27 37.21 -56.04 3.20
CA ASP A 27 36.62 -56.39 4.49
C ASP A 27 37.68 -56.32 5.60
N TYR A 28 38.90 -56.78 5.30
CA TYR A 28 40.05 -56.69 6.22
C TYR A 28 40.35 -55.24 6.63
N PHE A 29 40.22 -54.30 5.69
CA PHE A 29 40.43 -52.87 5.93
C PHE A 29 39.14 -52.05 5.96
N SER A 30 38.01 -52.66 6.33
CA SER A 30 36.68 -52.03 6.32
C SER A 30 36.57 -50.76 7.18
N SER A 31 37.45 -50.59 8.17
CA SER A 31 37.55 -49.38 9.01
C SER A 31 38.15 -48.17 8.29
N TYR A 32 38.84 -48.39 7.17
CA TYR A 32 39.45 -47.38 6.31
C TYR A 32 38.66 -47.37 5.01
N ALA A 33 37.92 -46.30 4.73
CA ALA A 33 36.92 -46.20 3.65
C ALA A 33 37.49 -46.35 2.22
N ALA A 34 38.09 -47.50 1.92
CA ALA A 34 38.61 -47.88 0.63
C ALA A 34 37.45 -48.30 -0.26
N VAL A 35 37.43 -47.76 -1.47
CA VAL A 35 36.34 -47.95 -2.43
C VAL A 35 36.58 -49.20 -3.26
N LYS A 36 37.84 -49.52 -3.58
CA LYS A 36 38.20 -50.67 -4.43
C LYS A 36 39.52 -51.30 -4.00
N ALA A 37 39.62 -52.61 -4.15
CA ALA A 37 40.86 -53.37 -4.08
C ALA A 37 41.24 -53.88 -5.48
N ARG A 38 42.54 -54.00 -5.74
CA ARG A 38 43.10 -54.64 -6.94
C ARG A 38 44.36 -55.41 -6.59
N HIS A 39 44.64 -56.47 -7.36
CA HIS A 39 45.81 -57.32 -7.16
C HIS A 39 46.68 -57.35 -8.42
N SER A 40 47.99 -57.57 -8.23
CA SER A 40 48.94 -57.76 -9.32
C SER A 40 49.06 -59.25 -9.65
N TYR A 41 48.93 -59.59 -10.93
CA TYR A 41 49.07 -60.96 -11.44
C TYR A 41 50.19 -61.02 -12.47
N GLY A 42 50.84 -62.18 -12.57
CA GLY A 42 51.89 -62.47 -13.54
C GLY A 42 51.82 -63.92 -14.04
N PRO A 43 52.84 -64.39 -14.79
CA PRO A 43 52.86 -65.73 -15.37
C PRO A 43 52.69 -66.87 -14.35
N GLN A 44 53.18 -66.67 -13.12
CA GLN A 44 53.09 -67.62 -12.00
C GLN A 44 51.87 -67.37 -11.08
N GLY A 45 50.85 -66.65 -11.55
CA GLY A 45 49.68 -66.29 -10.74
C GLY A 45 49.86 -65.00 -9.94
N HIS A 46 49.28 -64.95 -8.74
CA HIS A 46 49.20 -63.78 -7.87
C HIS A 46 50.59 -63.34 -7.37
N ARG A 47 50.95 -62.06 -7.54
CA ARG A 47 52.31 -61.57 -7.29
C ARG A 47 52.58 -61.16 -5.84
N GLY A 48 51.58 -61.19 -4.97
CA GLY A 48 51.72 -60.82 -3.55
C GLY A 48 51.70 -59.32 -3.30
N MET A 49 51.20 -58.57 -4.28
CA MET A 49 51.04 -57.12 -4.25
C MET A 49 49.59 -56.79 -4.54
N SER A 50 49.04 -55.91 -3.74
CA SER A 50 47.65 -55.46 -3.82
C SER A 50 47.60 -53.95 -3.59
N VAL A 51 46.56 -53.31 -4.10
CA VAL A 51 46.37 -51.86 -4.01
C VAL A 51 44.97 -51.61 -3.49
N LEU A 52 44.87 -50.80 -2.43
CA LEU A 52 43.64 -50.19 -1.97
C LEU A 52 43.48 -48.80 -2.61
N ILE A 53 42.33 -48.59 -3.21
CA ILE A 53 41.94 -47.36 -3.91
C ILE A 53 40.89 -46.66 -3.07
N PHE A 54 41.23 -45.46 -2.63
CA PHE A 54 40.36 -44.57 -1.88
C PHE A 54 39.67 -43.58 -2.82
N GLU A 55 38.68 -42.86 -2.29
CA GLU A 55 38.00 -41.78 -3.01
C GLU A 55 39.01 -40.74 -3.53
N SER A 56 38.78 -40.19 -4.72
CA SER A 56 39.63 -39.16 -5.34
C SER A 56 39.35 -37.76 -4.77
N THR A 57 39.24 -37.64 -3.46
CA THR A 57 38.96 -36.40 -2.71
C THR A 57 40.02 -36.15 -1.65
N ALA A 58 40.09 -34.94 -1.10
CA ALA A 58 40.93 -34.63 0.06
C ALA A 58 40.67 -35.60 1.23
N ARG A 59 39.40 -35.96 1.47
CA ARG A 59 39.00 -36.92 2.50
C ARG A 59 39.52 -38.33 2.21
N GLY A 60 39.38 -38.81 0.97
CA GLY A 60 39.91 -40.11 0.58
C GLY A 60 41.44 -40.21 0.72
N TYR A 61 42.16 -39.11 0.48
CA TYR A 61 43.59 -39.04 0.77
C TYR A 61 43.89 -39.16 2.28
N LEU A 62 43.15 -38.44 3.14
CA LEU A 62 43.34 -38.51 4.60
C LEU A 62 43.08 -39.92 5.15
N GLU A 63 42.07 -40.63 4.64
CA GLU A 63 41.84 -42.03 5.02
C GLU A 63 42.98 -42.96 4.56
N ALA A 64 43.52 -42.73 3.36
CA ALA A 64 44.69 -43.46 2.87
C ALA A 64 45.94 -43.18 3.73
N GLU A 65 46.15 -41.92 4.14
CA GLU A 65 47.23 -41.53 5.03
C GLU A 65 47.07 -42.15 6.43
N ARG A 66 45.84 -42.20 6.94
CA ARG A 66 45.52 -42.86 8.21
C ARG A 66 45.90 -44.35 8.18
N LEU A 67 45.55 -45.06 7.10
CA LEU A 67 45.95 -46.45 6.92
C LEU A 67 47.48 -46.60 6.80
N HIS A 68 48.15 -45.67 6.11
CA HIS A 68 49.61 -45.69 6.02
C HIS A 68 50.29 -45.51 7.38
N LYS A 69 49.80 -44.58 8.21
CA LYS A 69 50.28 -44.38 9.58
C LYS A 69 50.04 -45.61 10.45
N HIS A 70 48.87 -46.26 10.31
CA HIS A 70 48.57 -47.53 10.99
C HIS A 70 49.65 -48.59 10.72
N PHE A 71 50.07 -48.77 9.47
CA PHE A 71 51.16 -49.72 9.15
C PHE A 71 52.53 -49.27 9.67
N ALA A 72 52.79 -47.96 9.74
CA ALA A 72 54.02 -47.43 10.32
C ALA A 72 54.08 -47.70 11.83
N GLU A 73 52.98 -47.48 12.55
CA GLU A 73 52.84 -47.75 13.99
C GLU A 73 52.98 -49.24 14.31
N GLN A 74 52.43 -50.12 13.45
CA GLN A 74 52.58 -51.57 13.59
C GLN A 74 53.98 -52.09 13.23
N GLY A 75 54.86 -51.24 12.68
CA GLY A 75 56.20 -51.66 12.25
C GLY A 75 56.21 -52.44 10.93
N THR A 76 55.09 -52.50 10.21
CA THR A 76 54.91 -53.22 8.93
C THR A 76 54.83 -52.24 7.74
N HIS A 77 55.65 -51.19 7.78
CA HIS A 77 55.77 -50.19 6.70
C HIS A 77 56.76 -50.65 5.62
N ARG A 78 56.94 -49.82 4.58
CA ARG A 78 57.77 -50.13 3.40
C ARG A 78 59.17 -50.66 3.74
N GLU A 79 59.89 -50.02 4.66
CA GLU A 79 61.28 -50.39 4.99
C GLU A 79 61.38 -51.68 5.80
N ALA A 80 60.34 -52.00 6.57
CA ALA A 80 60.28 -53.22 7.37
C ALA A 80 60.29 -54.48 6.50
N LEU A 81 59.63 -54.43 5.34
CA LEU A 81 59.58 -55.52 4.36
C LEU A 81 60.96 -55.97 3.88
N GLY A 82 61.92 -55.04 3.78
CA GLY A 82 63.29 -55.32 3.36
C GLY A 82 64.18 -55.91 4.47
N ARG A 83 63.85 -55.63 5.75
CA ARG A 83 64.70 -56.00 6.90
C ARG A 83 64.28 -57.30 7.59
N ARG A 84 62.99 -57.64 7.58
CA ARG A 84 62.47 -58.90 8.13
C ARG A 84 61.30 -59.38 7.26
N ARG A 85 61.39 -60.59 6.70
CA ARG A 85 60.27 -61.24 6.01
C ARG A 85 59.49 -62.11 7.00
N GLY A 86 58.78 -61.47 7.92
CA GLY A 86 57.77 -62.16 8.71
C GLY A 86 56.59 -62.49 7.79
N LEU A 87 56.34 -63.77 7.54
CA LEU A 87 55.17 -64.19 6.76
C LEU A 87 53.90 -64.19 7.63
N PHE A 88 54.07 -64.42 8.93
CA PHE A 88 53.01 -64.54 9.92
C PHE A 88 53.46 -63.96 11.26
N TYR A 89 52.53 -63.33 11.98
CA TYR A 89 52.69 -62.98 13.38
C TYR A 89 52.85 -64.25 14.24
N PRO A 90 53.48 -64.15 15.43
CA PRO A 90 53.40 -65.18 16.46
C PRO A 90 51.93 -65.50 16.76
N GLY A 91 51.46 -66.70 16.40
CA GLY A 91 50.04 -67.09 16.48
C GLY A 91 49.34 -67.35 15.13
N GLY A 92 50.08 -67.34 14.02
CA GLY A 92 49.60 -67.85 12.72
C GLY A 92 48.75 -66.88 11.89
N LYS A 93 48.50 -65.66 12.39
CA LYS A 93 47.86 -64.60 11.59
C LYS A 93 48.85 -64.01 10.61
N ARG A 94 48.42 -63.77 9.37
CA ARG A 94 49.28 -63.21 8.33
C ARG A 94 49.70 -61.78 8.65
N GLU A 95 50.97 -61.49 8.42
CA GLU A 95 51.51 -60.14 8.58
C GLU A 95 51.48 -59.41 7.23
N LEU A 96 50.57 -58.45 7.08
CA LEU A 96 50.48 -57.60 5.89
C LEU A 96 51.31 -56.35 6.08
N TYR A 97 51.94 -55.90 4.99
CA TYR A 97 52.71 -54.67 4.97
C TYR A 97 52.02 -53.65 4.09
N GLY A 98 52.01 -52.38 4.48
CA GLY A 98 51.35 -51.37 3.68
C GLY A 98 51.92 -49.97 3.78
N TYR A 99 51.77 -49.21 2.69
CA TYR A 99 52.32 -47.87 2.57
C TYR A 99 51.68 -47.10 1.40
N ILE A 100 51.74 -45.76 1.43
CA ILE A 100 51.25 -44.93 0.31
C ILE A 100 52.03 -45.28 -0.96
N ALA A 101 51.31 -45.56 -2.04
CA ALA A 101 51.90 -45.92 -3.31
C ALA A 101 52.66 -44.72 -3.92
N MET A 102 53.92 -44.94 -4.30
CA MET A 102 54.67 -44.04 -5.18
C MET A 102 54.58 -44.55 -6.62
N LYS A 103 55.07 -43.74 -7.56
CA LYS A 103 55.01 -44.06 -8.99
C LYS A 103 55.69 -45.40 -9.28
N GLU A 104 56.84 -45.64 -8.68
CA GLU A 104 57.66 -46.84 -8.88
C GLU A 104 56.93 -48.11 -8.42
N ASP A 105 56.16 -48.02 -7.33
CA ASP A 105 55.38 -49.16 -6.83
C ASP A 105 54.25 -49.53 -7.79
N LEU A 106 53.57 -48.52 -8.33
CA LEU A 106 52.46 -48.72 -9.27
C LEU A 106 52.96 -49.22 -10.64
N ASP A 107 54.16 -48.80 -11.05
CA ASP A 107 54.82 -49.33 -12.24
C ASP A 107 55.22 -50.81 -12.03
N SER A 108 55.77 -51.17 -10.88
CA SER A 108 56.05 -52.56 -10.50
C SER A 108 54.78 -53.42 -10.43
N PHE A 109 53.71 -52.87 -9.85
CA PHE A 109 52.39 -53.49 -9.79
C PHE A 109 51.87 -53.81 -11.21
N ASN A 110 52.09 -52.92 -12.16
CA ASN A 110 51.63 -53.03 -13.55
C ASN A 110 52.54 -53.83 -14.49
N GLN A 111 53.71 -54.30 -14.05
CA GLN A 111 54.75 -54.91 -14.89
C GLN A 111 54.24 -56.01 -15.84
N HIS A 112 53.24 -56.80 -15.42
CA HIS A 112 52.65 -57.88 -16.23
C HIS A 112 51.17 -57.63 -16.59
N SER A 113 50.66 -56.43 -16.35
CA SER A 113 49.26 -56.07 -16.61
C SER A 113 49.13 -55.42 -17.99
N GLN A 114 48.48 -56.10 -18.93
CA GLN A 114 48.24 -55.62 -20.29
C GLN A 114 46.79 -55.16 -20.50
N GLY A 115 46.61 -54.14 -21.35
CA GLY A 115 45.30 -53.64 -21.76
C GLY A 115 44.40 -53.20 -20.59
N LYS A 116 43.22 -53.82 -20.48
CA LYS A 116 42.19 -53.47 -19.47
C LYS A 116 42.57 -53.83 -18.03
N SER A 117 43.53 -54.74 -17.83
CA SER A 117 43.98 -55.16 -16.50
C SER A 117 44.95 -54.15 -15.85
N ARG A 118 45.58 -53.28 -16.65
CA ARG A 118 46.54 -52.27 -16.19
C ARG A 118 45.84 -51.21 -15.34
N LEU A 119 46.38 -50.94 -14.16
CA LEU A 119 45.90 -49.87 -13.29
C LEU A 119 46.33 -48.52 -13.86
N LYS A 120 45.35 -47.68 -14.22
CA LYS A 120 45.57 -46.30 -14.65
C LYS A 120 45.71 -45.41 -13.42
N PHE A 121 46.75 -44.57 -13.40
CA PHE A 121 46.97 -43.61 -12.32
C PHE A 121 47.61 -42.33 -12.87
N GLU A 122 47.44 -41.24 -12.12
CA GLU A 122 48.03 -39.93 -12.37
C GLU A 122 48.68 -39.45 -11.08
N MET A 123 49.90 -38.92 -11.15
CA MET A 123 50.56 -38.31 -10.00
C MET A 123 50.06 -36.89 -9.82
N ARG A 124 49.61 -36.56 -8.60
CA ARG A 124 49.16 -35.22 -8.25
C ARG A 124 49.85 -34.73 -6.98
N SER A 125 50.00 -33.42 -6.85
CA SER A 125 50.58 -32.81 -5.66
C SER A 125 49.57 -32.81 -4.50
N TYR A 126 50.05 -33.10 -3.29
CA TYR A 126 49.29 -32.96 -2.05
C TYR A 126 48.73 -31.53 -1.88
N GLN A 127 49.53 -30.53 -2.23
CA GLN A 127 49.15 -29.13 -2.12
C GLN A 127 47.91 -28.81 -2.99
N GLU A 128 47.85 -29.37 -4.18
CA GLU A 128 46.75 -29.16 -5.11
C GLU A 128 45.51 -29.95 -4.74
N MET A 129 45.67 -31.25 -4.44
CA MET A 129 44.53 -32.16 -4.23
C MET A 129 43.92 -32.08 -2.84
N VAL A 130 44.70 -31.70 -1.82
CA VAL A 130 44.23 -31.75 -0.42
C VAL A 130 44.20 -30.34 0.15
N VAL A 131 45.33 -29.63 0.16
CA VAL A 131 45.43 -28.33 0.84
C VAL A 131 44.53 -27.29 0.18
N LYS A 132 44.56 -27.19 -1.16
CA LYS A 132 43.71 -26.24 -1.89
C LYS A 132 42.22 -26.54 -1.70
N GLN A 133 41.81 -27.81 -1.73
CA GLN A 133 40.41 -28.20 -1.50
C GLN A 133 39.94 -27.84 -0.09
N ILE A 134 40.75 -28.12 0.94
CA ILE A 134 40.41 -27.78 2.33
C ILE A 134 40.30 -26.27 2.53
N ARG A 135 41.21 -25.49 1.94
CA ARG A 135 41.14 -24.02 1.98
C ARG A 135 39.87 -23.51 1.31
N GLN A 136 39.55 -24.00 0.11
CA GLN A 136 38.33 -23.63 -0.60
C GLN A 136 37.08 -23.94 0.24
N MET A 137 36.98 -25.15 0.80
CA MET A 137 35.83 -25.50 1.66
C MET A 137 35.73 -24.58 2.88
N SER A 138 36.85 -24.13 3.45
CA SER A 138 36.82 -23.20 4.58
C SER A 138 36.33 -21.80 4.17
N GLU A 139 36.72 -21.31 2.99
CA GLU A 139 36.26 -20.06 2.41
C GLU A 139 34.76 -20.12 2.06
N ASP A 140 34.33 -21.21 1.41
CA ASP A 140 32.92 -21.45 1.07
C ASP A 140 32.04 -21.52 2.34
N ASN A 141 32.55 -22.13 3.41
CA ASN A 141 31.85 -22.17 4.71
C ASN A 141 31.69 -20.77 5.33
N GLN A 142 32.68 -19.89 5.17
CA GLN A 142 32.57 -18.50 5.62
C GLN A 142 31.51 -17.74 4.83
N GLN A 143 31.48 -17.93 3.50
CA GLN A 143 30.45 -17.33 2.65
C GLN A 143 29.05 -17.84 2.99
N LEU A 144 28.91 -19.13 3.29
CA LEU A 144 27.64 -19.72 3.70
C LEU A 144 27.08 -19.06 4.96
N ILE A 145 27.92 -18.75 5.95
CA ILE A 145 27.51 -18.03 7.17
C ILE A 145 27.00 -16.63 6.81
N PHE A 146 27.70 -15.91 5.94
CA PHE A 146 27.28 -14.59 5.48
C PHE A 146 25.90 -14.64 4.81
N TYR A 147 25.67 -15.56 3.87
CA TYR A 147 24.39 -15.69 3.20
C TYR A 147 23.27 -16.10 4.15
N LYS A 148 23.54 -17.00 5.11
CA LYS A 148 22.56 -17.39 6.13
C LYS A 148 22.11 -16.19 6.97
N ASN A 149 23.05 -15.33 7.37
CA ASN A 149 22.74 -14.12 8.14
C ASN A 149 21.96 -13.10 7.31
N LYS A 150 22.30 -12.95 6.02
CA LYS A 150 21.59 -12.06 5.10
C LYS A 150 20.13 -12.49 4.93
N VAL A 151 19.90 -13.78 4.67
CA VAL A 151 18.53 -14.35 4.55
C VAL A 151 17.74 -14.17 5.85
N ALA A 152 18.37 -14.41 7.01
CA ALA A 152 17.71 -14.20 8.30
C ALA A 152 17.30 -12.73 8.53
N LYS A 153 18.12 -11.78 8.07
CA LYS A 153 17.80 -10.34 8.13
C LYS A 153 16.63 -9.98 7.21
N GLU A 154 16.65 -10.45 5.97
CA GLU A 154 15.58 -10.23 5.00
C GLU A 154 14.25 -10.82 5.47
N GLN A 155 14.27 -12.02 6.06
CA GLN A 155 13.07 -12.65 6.61
C GLN A 155 12.44 -11.84 7.75
N ARG A 156 13.26 -11.29 8.65
CA ARG A 156 12.75 -10.41 9.73
C ARG A 156 12.13 -9.13 9.18
N GLN A 157 12.76 -8.54 8.17
CA GLN A 157 12.22 -7.34 7.50
C GLN A 157 10.91 -7.64 6.79
N LYS A 158 10.78 -8.79 6.13
CA LYS A 158 9.56 -9.24 5.48
C LYS A 158 8.41 -9.38 6.48
N VAL A 159 8.64 -10.06 7.61
CA VAL A 159 7.62 -10.25 8.66
C VAL A 159 7.15 -8.90 9.21
N ALA A 160 8.08 -8.00 9.54
CA ALA A 160 7.74 -6.66 10.03
C ALA A 160 6.95 -5.84 8.99
N LEU A 161 7.28 -5.99 7.70
CA LEU A 161 6.55 -5.33 6.61
C LEU A 161 5.13 -5.88 6.49
N GLU A 162 4.95 -7.20 6.52
CA GLU A 162 3.64 -7.86 6.48
C GLU A 162 2.76 -7.43 7.66
N GLU A 163 3.30 -7.35 8.88
CA GLU A 163 2.59 -6.84 10.05
C GLU A 163 2.17 -5.38 9.88
N SER A 164 3.09 -4.52 9.42
CA SER A 164 2.78 -3.10 9.19
C SER A 164 1.71 -2.90 8.10
N PHE A 165 1.75 -3.72 7.05
CA PHE A 165 0.77 -3.70 5.97
C PHE A 165 -0.61 -4.14 6.47
N GLY A 166 -0.67 -5.14 7.35
CA GLY A 166 -1.90 -5.56 8.01
C GLY A 166 -2.54 -4.43 8.82
N ILE A 167 -1.75 -3.72 9.64
CA ILE A 167 -2.22 -2.59 10.46
C ILE A 167 -2.75 -1.45 9.57
N VAL A 168 -2.01 -1.07 8.53
CA VAL A 168 -2.41 0.01 7.62
C VAL A 168 -3.69 -0.36 6.87
N SER A 169 -3.81 -1.61 6.41
CA SER A 169 -5.00 -2.09 5.70
C SER A 169 -6.25 -2.08 6.59
N GLU A 170 -6.12 -2.47 7.86
CA GLU A 170 -7.24 -2.43 8.80
C GLU A 170 -7.68 -1.00 9.10
N ARG A 171 -6.71 -0.08 9.30
CA ARG A 171 -7.00 1.36 9.46
C ARG A 171 -7.73 1.92 8.25
N LEU A 172 -7.28 1.61 7.04
CA LEU A 172 -7.93 2.05 5.81
C LEU A 172 -9.39 1.58 5.75
N ARG A 173 -9.66 0.32 6.08
CA ARG A 173 -11.02 -0.23 6.10
C ARG A 173 -11.91 0.50 7.11
N LYS A 174 -11.42 0.78 8.31
CA LYS A 174 -12.15 1.55 9.34
C LYS A 174 -12.46 2.97 8.85
N THR A 175 -11.46 3.68 8.33
CA THR A 175 -11.64 5.05 7.80
C THR A 175 -12.60 5.09 6.61
N MET A 176 -12.62 4.06 5.76
CA MET A 176 -13.59 4.00 4.65
C MET A 176 -15.03 3.86 5.16
N GLU A 177 -15.27 3.01 6.15
CA GLU A 177 -16.61 2.82 6.71
C GLU A 177 -17.08 4.06 7.49
N GLU A 178 -16.20 4.69 8.26
CA GLU A 178 -16.48 5.97 8.93
C GLU A 178 -16.88 7.05 7.92
N ASN A 179 -16.13 7.20 6.82
CA ASN A 179 -16.46 8.14 5.76
C ASN A 179 -17.82 7.84 5.10
N ARG A 180 -18.16 6.56 4.93
CA ARG A 180 -19.46 6.15 4.41
C ARG A 180 -20.59 6.58 5.35
N ILE A 181 -20.45 6.32 6.64
CA ILE A 181 -21.43 6.69 7.67
C ILE A 181 -21.60 8.21 7.71
N VAL A 182 -20.50 8.95 7.71
CA VAL A 182 -20.49 10.42 7.67
C VAL A 182 -21.29 10.94 6.47
N ARG A 183 -21.00 10.45 5.26
CA ARG A 183 -21.72 10.86 4.03
C ARG A 183 -23.22 10.56 4.13
N GLN A 184 -23.59 9.41 4.67
CA GLN A 184 -24.99 9.05 4.86
C GLN A 184 -25.69 9.96 5.86
N ARG A 185 -25.04 10.27 6.99
CA ARG A 185 -25.58 11.19 8.01
C ARG A 185 -25.76 12.59 7.45
N THR A 186 -24.76 13.13 6.75
CA THR A 186 -24.86 14.45 6.11
C THR A 186 -26.00 14.52 5.11
N LYS A 187 -26.19 13.47 4.30
CA LYS A 187 -27.32 13.40 3.35
C LYS A 187 -28.66 13.38 4.06
N MET A 188 -28.80 12.57 5.12
CA MET A 188 -30.03 12.48 5.89
C MET A 188 -30.36 13.81 6.58
N GLN A 189 -29.36 14.47 7.17
CA GLN A 189 -29.54 15.77 7.81
C GLN A 189 -29.91 16.86 6.80
N HIS A 190 -29.30 16.85 5.61
CA HIS A 190 -29.66 17.80 4.56
C HIS A 190 -31.12 17.62 4.10
N GLU A 191 -31.57 16.37 3.91
CA GLU A 191 -32.97 16.09 3.55
C GLU A 191 -33.93 16.54 4.66
N GLN A 192 -33.64 16.23 5.92
CA GLN A 192 -34.45 16.66 7.07
C GLN A 192 -34.56 18.18 7.16
N ASN A 193 -33.44 18.90 7.01
CA ASN A 193 -33.44 20.36 7.02
C ASN A 193 -34.26 20.92 5.84
N LYS A 194 -34.18 20.29 4.67
CA LYS A 194 -34.96 20.69 3.50
C LYS A 194 -36.46 20.49 3.74
N GLU A 195 -36.86 19.33 4.26
CA GLU A 195 -38.27 19.06 4.62
C GLU A 195 -38.77 20.11 5.62
N GLU A 196 -37.99 20.43 6.65
CA GLU A 196 -38.36 21.47 7.63
C GLU A 196 -38.53 22.86 6.98
N MET A 197 -37.61 23.25 6.09
CA MET A 197 -37.71 24.50 5.32
C MET A 197 -38.97 24.54 4.46
N ASP A 198 -39.28 23.44 3.76
CA ASP A 198 -40.48 23.31 2.92
C ASP A 198 -41.77 23.42 3.76
N PHE A 199 -41.80 22.80 4.95
CA PHE A 199 -42.93 22.92 5.88
C PHE A 199 -43.11 24.36 6.39
N GLN A 200 -42.02 25.05 6.75
CA GLN A 200 -42.09 26.43 7.19
C GLN A 200 -42.58 27.35 6.06
N GLU A 201 -42.08 27.16 4.83
CA GLU A 201 -42.51 27.93 3.67
C GLU A 201 -44.01 27.73 3.39
N GLN A 202 -44.49 26.49 3.43
CA GLN A 202 -45.91 26.15 3.27
C GLN A 202 -46.76 26.83 4.34
N PHE A 203 -46.35 26.76 5.62
CA PHE A 203 -47.08 27.37 6.73
C PHE A 203 -47.28 28.89 6.54
N PHE A 204 -46.23 29.62 6.13
CA PHE A 204 -46.34 31.06 5.90
C PHE A 204 -47.15 31.38 4.64
N LYS A 205 -46.99 30.61 3.55
CA LYS A 205 -47.80 30.74 2.33
C LYS A 205 -49.29 30.57 2.63
N GLU A 206 -49.66 29.57 3.41
CA GLU A 206 -51.05 29.35 3.83
C GLU A 206 -51.61 30.52 4.65
N ARG A 207 -50.80 31.06 5.56
CA ARG A 207 -51.22 32.21 6.38
C ARG A 207 -51.42 33.48 5.56
N ILE A 208 -50.56 33.72 4.56
CA ILE A 208 -50.72 34.83 3.62
C ILE A 208 -51.97 34.61 2.75
N LYS A 209 -52.19 33.38 2.27
CA LYS A 209 -53.39 33.02 1.51
C LYS A 209 -54.67 33.33 2.29
N PHE A 210 -54.72 32.95 3.56
CA PHE A 210 -55.85 33.28 4.43
C PHE A 210 -56.10 34.79 4.56
N ILE A 211 -55.02 35.59 4.66
CA ILE A 211 -55.14 37.06 4.71
C ILE A 211 -55.69 37.61 3.39
N HIS A 212 -55.27 37.07 2.24
CA HIS A 212 -55.79 37.46 0.94
C HIS A 212 -57.27 37.09 0.79
N GLU A 213 -57.66 35.86 1.10
CA GLU A 213 -59.06 35.42 1.07
C GLU A 213 -59.94 36.31 1.96
N ALA A 214 -59.52 36.61 3.19
CA ALA A 214 -60.27 37.49 4.09
C ALA A 214 -60.34 38.95 3.62
N ARG A 215 -59.34 39.44 2.86
CA ARG A 215 -59.38 40.76 2.23
C ARG A 215 -60.34 40.77 1.06
N ASP A 216 -60.27 39.76 0.20
CA ASP A 216 -61.07 39.66 -1.01
C ASP A 216 -62.57 39.52 -0.66
N GLU A 217 -62.92 38.75 0.38
CA GLU A 217 -64.28 38.69 0.94
C GLU A 217 -64.79 40.07 1.43
N LYS A 218 -63.92 40.86 2.06
CA LYS A 218 -64.26 42.23 2.49
C LYS A 218 -64.49 43.16 1.30
N GLU A 219 -63.64 43.08 0.27
CA GLU A 219 -63.79 43.86 -0.96
C GLU A 219 -65.09 43.50 -1.68
N GLU A 220 -65.43 42.20 -1.78
CA GLU A 220 -66.70 41.74 -2.35
C GLU A 220 -67.92 42.22 -1.52
N SER A 221 -67.83 42.19 -0.18
CA SER A 221 -68.89 42.70 0.69
C SER A 221 -69.12 44.22 0.53
N PHE A 222 -68.03 44.97 0.33
CA PHE A 222 -68.06 46.41 0.09
C PHE A 222 -68.66 46.74 -1.28
N GLU A 223 -68.28 46.00 -2.32
CA GLU A 223 -68.85 46.13 -3.66
C GLU A 223 -70.37 45.85 -3.65
N LYS A 224 -70.81 44.78 -2.97
CA LYS A 224 -72.24 44.47 -2.79
C LYS A 224 -72.98 45.61 -2.08
N LEU A 225 -72.41 46.20 -1.03
CA LEU A 225 -73.02 47.32 -0.30
C LEU A 225 -73.18 48.56 -1.20
N GLN A 226 -72.15 48.89 -2.00
CA GLN A 226 -72.23 50.00 -2.94
C GLN A 226 -73.28 49.76 -4.03
N GLN A 227 -73.38 48.53 -4.55
CA GLN A 227 -74.39 48.17 -5.54
C GLN A 227 -75.82 48.32 -4.97
N GLN A 228 -76.05 47.88 -3.73
CA GLN A 228 -77.33 48.06 -3.04
C GLN A 228 -77.69 49.54 -2.85
N GLN A 229 -76.71 50.40 -2.55
CA GLN A 229 -76.93 51.86 -2.47
C GLN A 229 -77.31 52.44 -3.84
N ARG A 230 -76.65 52.03 -4.92
CA ARG A 230 -77.00 52.43 -6.29
C ARG A 230 -78.41 51.97 -6.68
N GLU A 231 -78.83 50.78 -6.25
CA GLU A 231 -80.18 50.26 -6.50
C GLU A 231 -81.27 50.98 -5.68
N LYS A 232 -81.01 51.30 -4.40
CA LYS A 232 -81.94 52.08 -3.57
C LYS A 232 -82.24 53.46 -4.15
N VAL A 233 -81.21 54.16 -4.64
CA VAL A 233 -81.38 55.47 -5.30
C VAL A 233 -82.19 55.36 -6.58
N LYS A 234 -82.03 54.27 -7.33
CA LYS A 234 -82.85 53.99 -8.52
C LYS A 234 -84.31 53.70 -8.16
N GLN A 235 -84.58 53.03 -7.05
CA GLN A 235 -85.93 52.63 -6.61
C GLN A 235 -86.69 53.73 -5.86
N SER A 236 -86.01 54.65 -5.17
CA SER A 236 -86.64 55.75 -4.42
C SER A 236 -87.17 56.89 -5.31
N ASN A 237 -87.44 56.62 -6.59
CA ASN A 237 -87.92 57.59 -7.57
C ASN A 237 -89.40 57.31 -7.90
N PRO A 238 -90.38 58.02 -7.28
CA PRO A 238 -91.80 57.86 -7.60
C PRO A 238 -92.13 58.46 -8.96
N ASN A 239 -93.04 57.83 -9.72
CA ASN A 239 -93.53 58.33 -11.00
C ASN A 239 -93.99 59.81 -10.90
N PRO A 240 -93.37 60.73 -11.65
CA PRO A 240 -93.68 62.15 -11.55
C PRO A 240 -95.00 62.50 -12.27
N SER A 241 -95.80 63.38 -11.68
CA SER A 241 -97.07 63.84 -12.24
C SER A 241 -96.95 65.06 -13.18
N ASN A 242 -95.73 65.60 -13.41
CA ASN A 242 -95.48 66.79 -14.23
C ASN A 242 -94.12 66.72 -15.00
N THR A 243 -94.10 67.16 -16.25
CA THR A 243 -92.96 67.15 -17.20
C THR A 243 -91.77 68.01 -16.75
N GLU A 244 -92.00 69.09 -16.02
CA GLU A 244 -90.95 70.01 -15.56
C GLU A 244 -90.23 69.52 -14.30
N GLU A 245 -90.96 68.79 -13.44
CA GLU A 245 -90.42 68.03 -12.31
C GLU A 245 -89.55 66.87 -12.77
N TYR A 246 -89.93 66.20 -13.87
CA TYR A 246 -89.14 65.13 -14.47
C TYR A 246 -87.73 65.62 -14.89
N ARG A 247 -87.62 66.81 -15.51
CA ARG A 247 -86.32 67.37 -15.91
C ARG A 247 -85.46 67.75 -14.71
N ARG A 248 -86.02 68.42 -13.69
CA ARG A 248 -85.27 68.77 -12.48
C ARG A 248 -84.77 67.53 -11.73
N ARG A 249 -85.59 66.48 -11.61
CA ARG A 249 -85.18 65.21 -10.98
C ARG A 249 -84.17 64.45 -11.83
N ALA A 250 -84.30 64.44 -13.16
CA ALA A 250 -83.30 63.86 -14.04
C ALA A 250 -81.94 64.56 -13.92
N ASP A 251 -81.94 65.90 -13.80
CA ASP A 251 -80.73 66.68 -13.56
C ASP A 251 -80.13 66.44 -12.17
N GLU A 252 -80.96 66.28 -11.13
CA GLU A 252 -80.51 65.92 -9.77
C GLU A 252 -79.92 64.51 -9.71
N ILE A 253 -80.55 63.54 -10.38
CA ILE A 253 -80.03 62.17 -10.52
C ILE A 253 -78.72 62.18 -11.31
N ALA A 254 -78.62 62.95 -12.39
CA ALA A 254 -77.40 63.08 -13.18
C ALA A 254 -76.26 63.72 -12.36
N LYS A 255 -76.56 64.72 -11.51
CA LYS A 255 -75.60 65.31 -10.57
C LYS A 255 -75.15 64.30 -9.50
N PHE A 256 -76.08 63.50 -8.97
CA PHE A 256 -75.77 62.45 -8.00
C PHE A 256 -74.90 61.34 -8.59
N ILE A 257 -75.19 60.90 -9.82
CA ILE A 257 -74.37 59.91 -10.53
C ILE A 257 -72.96 60.44 -10.77
N LYS A 258 -72.84 61.68 -11.26
CA LYS A 258 -71.51 62.31 -11.44
C LYS A 258 -70.74 62.42 -10.13
N PHE A 259 -71.40 62.83 -9.04
CA PHE A 259 -70.78 62.91 -7.72
C PHE A 259 -70.32 61.54 -7.21
N GLN A 260 -71.13 60.48 -7.36
CA GLN A 260 -70.73 59.13 -6.98
C GLN A 260 -69.60 58.55 -7.86
N ASP A 261 -69.58 58.87 -9.15
CA ASP A 261 -68.51 58.43 -10.04
C ASP A 261 -67.20 59.16 -9.75
N GLU A 262 -67.25 60.44 -9.36
CA GLU A 262 -66.10 61.20 -8.87
C GLU A 262 -65.56 60.62 -7.54
N GLU A 263 -66.45 60.29 -6.60
CA GLU A 263 -66.09 59.64 -5.33
C GLU A 263 -65.49 58.24 -5.55
N MET A 264 -66.06 57.46 -6.48
CA MET A 264 -65.51 56.16 -6.88
C MET A 264 -64.12 56.28 -7.50
N GLN A 265 -63.92 57.24 -8.40
CA GLN A 265 -62.61 57.47 -9.01
C GLN A 265 -61.56 57.84 -7.97
N ALA A 266 -61.93 58.66 -6.98
CA ALA A 266 -61.05 58.99 -5.86
C ALA A 266 -60.69 57.75 -5.03
N PHE A 267 -61.67 56.90 -4.69
CA PHE A 267 -61.43 55.65 -3.97
C PHE A 267 -60.50 54.69 -4.72
N VAL A 268 -60.74 54.47 -6.03
CA VAL A 268 -59.89 53.63 -6.87
C VAL A 268 -58.47 54.19 -6.94
N ALA A 269 -58.32 55.51 -7.09
CA ALA A 269 -57.01 56.15 -7.10
C ALA A 269 -56.26 56.01 -5.75
N GLU A 270 -56.97 56.07 -4.61
CA GLU A 270 -56.40 55.81 -3.30
C GLU A 270 -56.02 54.33 -3.11
N ARG A 271 -56.86 53.40 -3.54
CA ARG A 271 -56.57 51.96 -3.52
C ARG A 271 -55.32 51.63 -4.33
N ASP A 272 -55.18 52.20 -5.53
CA ASP A 272 -54.02 51.97 -6.39
C ASP A 272 -52.74 52.58 -5.80
N LYS A 273 -52.84 53.72 -5.10
CA LYS A 273 -51.71 54.25 -4.31
C LYS A 273 -51.34 53.29 -3.18
N LEU A 274 -52.31 52.71 -2.49
CA LEU A 274 -52.07 51.75 -1.41
C LEU A 274 -51.43 50.46 -1.92
N ILE A 275 -51.88 49.93 -3.05
CA ILE A 275 -51.30 48.74 -3.71
C ILE A 275 -49.84 49.02 -4.08
N ARG A 276 -49.55 50.13 -4.78
CA ARG A 276 -48.17 50.51 -5.14
C ARG A 276 -47.27 50.65 -3.92
N ALA A 277 -47.74 51.33 -2.87
CA ALA A 277 -46.97 51.49 -1.64
C ALA A 277 -46.71 50.14 -0.92
N HIS A 278 -47.63 49.18 -1.02
CA HIS A 278 -47.43 47.83 -0.48
C HIS A 278 -46.42 47.04 -1.32
N GLU A 279 -46.51 47.12 -2.66
CA GLU A 279 -45.56 46.49 -3.58
C GLU A 279 -44.13 47.01 -3.37
N GLU A 280 -43.95 48.33 -3.26
CA GLU A 280 -42.65 48.94 -2.96
C GLU A 280 -42.07 48.44 -1.62
N LYS A 281 -42.92 48.34 -0.58
CA LYS A 281 -42.50 47.76 0.72
C LYS A 281 -42.07 46.30 0.60
N MET A 282 -42.77 45.50 -0.20
CA MET A 282 -42.41 44.09 -0.44
C MET A 282 -41.12 43.95 -1.23
N VAL A 283 -40.89 44.81 -2.23
CA VAL A 283 -39.62 44.85 -2.98
C VAL A 283 -38.46 45.25 -2.07
N GLY A 284 -38.60 46.33 -1.30
CA GLY A 284 -37.54 46.76 -0.36
C GLY A 284 -37.29 45.77 0.77
N MET A 285 -38.29 44.97 1.16
CA MET A 285 -38.08 43.85 2.10
C MET A 285 -37.27 42.73 1.46
N ARG A 286 -37.58 42.31 0.22
CA ARG A 286 -36.81 41.29 -0.50
C ARG A 286 -35.37 41.71 -0.77
N GLU A 287 -35.14 42.97 -1.09
CA GLU A 287 -33.79 43.50 -1.33
C GLU A 287 -32.92 43.40 -0.07
N ARG A 288 -33.47 43.76 1.10
CA ARG A 288 -32.77 43.60 2.39
C ARG A 288 -32.46 42.13 2.69
N HIS A 289 -33.42 41.22 2.46
CA HIS A 289 -33.20 39.78 2.64
C HIS A 289 -32.06 39.26 1.76
N TRP A 290 -32.04 39.60 0.46
CA TRP A 290 -30.95 39.19 -0.44
C TRP A 290 -29.60 39.72 0.01
N GLN A 291 -29.56 40.95 0.52
CA GLN A 291 -28.33 41.54 1.04
C GLN A 291 -27.82 40.79 2.29
N GLU A 292 -28.71 40.46 3.22
CA GLU A 292 -28.41 39.67 4.42
C GLU A 292 -27.90 38.26 4.05
N GLU A 293 -28.53 37.60 3.06
CA GLU A 293 -28.11 36.28 2.58
C GLU A 293 -26.71 36.29 1.95
N VAL A 294 -26.39 37.32 1.16
CA VAL A 294 -25.04 37.51 0.59
C VAL A 294 -23.99 37.75 1.68
N GLU A 295 -24.33 38.46 2.75
CA GLU A 295 -23.42 38.71 3.87
C GLU A 295 -23.15 37.41 4.66
N LEU A 296 -24.18 36.61 4.93
CA LEU A 296 -24.04 35.30 5.59
C LEU A 296 -23.16 34.31 4.79
N GLU A 297 -23.33 34.24 3.47
CA GLU A 297 -22.49 33.38 2.62
C GLU A 297 -21.02 33.81 2.65
N LYS A 298 -20.74 35.13 2.67
CA LYS A 298 -19.36 35.64 2.80
C LYS A 298 -18.75 35.29 4.16
N GLU A 299 -19.54 35.37 5.23
CA GLU A 299 -19.09 34.98 6.57
C GLU A 299 -18.78 33.48 6.63
N PHE A 300 -19.66 32.63 6.09
CA PHE A 300 -19.43 31.19 6.01
C PHE A 300 -18.19 30.83 5.19
N ASP A 301 -18.00 31.43 4.02
CA ASP A 301 -16.82 31.21 3.17
C ASP A 301 -15.52 31.62 3.87
N ALA A 302 -15.54 32.70 4.66
CA ALA A 302 -14.40 33.13 5.45
C ALA A 302 -14.08 32.13 6.57
N GLU A 303 -15.09 31.65 7.30
CA GLU A 303 -14.93 30.62 8.33
C GLU A 303 -14.42 29.29 7.75
N LEU A 304 -14.97 28.88 6.61
CA LEU A 304 -14.55 27.67 5.90
C LEU A 304 -13.10 27.78 5.44
N SER A 305 -12.72 28.91 4.87
CA SER A 305 -11.34 29.19 4.45
C SER A 305 -10.37 29.12 5.63
N HIS A 306 -10.71 29.74 6.76
CA HIS A 306 -9.92 29.66 7.99
C HIS A 306 -9.79 28.22 8.52
N LEU A 307 -10.86 27.42 8.44
CA LEU A 307 -10.82 26.00 8.81
C LEU A 307 -9.91 25.18 7.87
N MET A 308 -9.98 25.44 6.56
CA MET A 308 -9.12 24.79 5.58
C MET A 308 -7.64 25.09 5.84
N GLU A 309 -7.29 26.36 6.10
CA GLU A 309 -5.91 26.78 6.42
C GLU A 309 -5.37 26.09 7.67
N ASN A 310 -6.19 25.99 8.73
CA ASN A 310 -5.81 25.30 9.97
C ASN A 310 -5.58 23.79 9.75
N SER A 311 -6.40 23.14 8.93
CA SER A 311 -6.24 21.71 8.63
C SER A 311 -4.96 21.40 7.82
N VAL A 312 -4.50 22.32 6.97
CA VAL A 312 -3.24 22.21 6.22
C VAL A 312 -2.03 22.44 7.13
N PHE A 313 -2.12 23.37 8.09
CA PHE A 313 -1.05 23.65 9.05
C PHE A 313 -0.81 22.48 10.03
N VAL A 314 -1.88 21.84 10.50
CA VAL A 314 -1.82 20.65 11.38
C VAL A 314 -1.15 19.47 10.67
N ASN A 315 -1.41 19.28 9.37
CA ASN A 315 -0.71 18.27 8.57
C ASN A 315 0.79 18.53 8.52
N SER A 316 1.20 19.76 8.22
CA SER A 316 2.63 20.14 8.15
C SER A 316 3.34 19.99 9.51
N SER A 317 2.65 20.30 10.62
CA SER A 317 3.11 20.08 12.00
C SER A 317 3.26 18.59 12.37
N MET A 318 2.31 17.72 11.99
CA MET A 318 2.41 16.27 12.24
C MET A 318 3.54 15.61 11.44
N TYR A 319 3.75 16.00 10.18
CA TYR A 319 4.85 15.49 9.35
C TYR A 319 6.23 15.99 9.82
N SER A 320 6.31 17.21 10.34
CA SER A 320 7.57 17.76 10.88
C SER A 320 7.90 17.21 12.29
N SER A 321 6.89 17.00 13.15
CA SER A 321 7.07 16.37 14.46
C SER A 321 7.43 14.89 14.36
N SER A 322 6.86 14.14 13.40
CA SER A 322 7.24 12.74 13.14
C SER A 322 8.69 12.61 12.64
N ARG A 323 9.20 13.61 11.90
CA ARG A 323 10.63 13.69 11.51
C ARG A 323 11.55 14.01 12.68
N LYS A 324 11.15 14.91 13.59
CA LYS A 324 11.96 15.24 14.79
C LYS A 324 12.06 14.07 15.77
N VAL A 325 10.95 13.35 16.02
CA VAL A 325 10.94 12.18 16.93
C VAL A 325 11.76 11.00 16.37
N SER A 326 11.93 10.91 15.05
CA SER A 326 12.75 9.87 14.41
C SER A 326 14.24 10.22 14.34
N LEU A 327 14.63 11.50 14.41
CA LEU A 327 16.02 11.95 14.33
C LEU A 327 16.71 12.03 15.70
N GLU A 328 15.99 12.25 16.80
CA GLU A 328 16.57 12.34 18.15
C GLU A 328 16.90 10.96 18.78
N LYS A 329 16.51 9.85 18.14
CA LYS A 329 16.80 8.47 18.62
C LYS A 329 17.98 7.79 17.92
N ILE A 330 18.75 8.52 17.11
CA ILE A 330 19.96 8.01 16.44
C ILE A 330 21.16 8.88 16.83
N VAL A 331 21.37 9.08 18.13
CA VAL A 331 22.67 9.45 18.68
C VAL A 331 22.85 8.63 19.96
N ASP A 332 23.99 7.95 20.01
CA ASP A 332 24.52 7.10 21.08
C ASP A 332 23.98 5.68 21.27
N GLY A 333 24.84 4.73 20.89
CA GLY A 333 25.12 3.57 21.73
C GLY A 333 24.34 2.29 21.47
N VAL A 334 25.07 1.25 21.06
CA VAL A 334 24.71 -0.17 21.02
C VAL A 334 23.90 -0.63 22.25
N PRO A 335 22.97 -1.60 22.11
CA PRO A 335 22.66 -2.49 23.23
C PRO A 335 22.86 -3.96 22.88
N THR A 336 23.79 -4.56 23.61
CA THR A 336 23.83 -5.99 23.94
C THR A 336 22.77 -6.23 25.02
N GLY A 337 21.80 -7.11 24.75
CA GLY A 337 20.98 -7.88 25.70
C GLY A 337 20.25 -7.14 26.84
N LEU A 338 18.92 -7.29 26.91
CA LEU A 338 18.23 -7.83 28.09
C LEU A 338 16.71 -7.84 27.89
N ALA A 339 16.12 -8.93 28.34
CA ALA A 339 14.71 -9.03 28.67
C ALA A 339 14.30 -7.88 29.62
N ARG A 340 13.21 -7.18 29.29
CA ARG A 340 12.31 -6.59 30.29
C ARG A 340 10.90 -6.49 29.74
N ARG A 341 10.03 -7.24 30.42
CA ARG A 341 8.58 -7.11 30.50
C ARG A 341 8.26 -5.68 31.00
N LEU A 342 7.46 -4.93 30.26
CA LEU A 342 6.81 -3.67 30.66
C LEU A 342 5.45 -3.70 29.93
N GLU A 343 4.39 -4.24 30.53
CA GLU A 343 3.40 -3.50 31.33
C GLU A 343 3.01 -2.15 30.72
N LEU A 344 1.75 -2.12 30.27
CA LEU A 344 1.03 -0.96 29.77
C LEU A 344 1.09 0.19 30.80
N PRO A 345 1.31 1.43 30.37
CA PRO A 345 0.68 2.56 31.00
C PRO A 345 -0.70 2.78 30.36
N ASP A 346 -1.74 2.72 31.18
CA ASP A 346 -2.97 3.46 30.93
C ASP A 346 -2.61 4.92 30.65
N LEU A 347 -3.05 5.43 29.50
CA LEU A 347 -3.04 6.85 29.19
C LEU A 347 -4.44 7.26 28.76
N ASP A 348 -5.26 7.53 29.78
CA ASP A 348 -6.19 8.65 29.76
C ASP A 348 -5.38 9.91 29.39
N GLY A 349 -5.66 10.48 28.23
CA GLY A 349 -4.97 11.66 27.72
C GLY A 349 -5.79 12.29 26.61
N ASP A 350 -6.57 13.30 26.99
CA ASP A 350 -7.43 14.10 26.13
C ASP A 350 -6.72 14.55 24.85
N VAL A 351 -7.19 14.02 23.71
CA VAL A 351 -6.87 14.57 22.39
C VAL A 351 -7.78 15.78 22.18
N ALA A 352 -7.19 16.98 22.19
CA ALA A 352 -7.90 18.22 21.87
C ALA A 352 -8.32 18.23 20.39
N GLY A 353 -9.50 17.67 20.10
CA GLY A 353 -10.21 17.83 18.84
C GLY A 353 -11.06 19.10 18.83
N LEU A 354 -11.07 19.81 17.71
CA LEU A 354 -11.99 20.91 17.46
C LEU A 354 -13.42 20.36 17.38
N LYS A 355 -14.24 20.77 18.35
CA LYS A 355 -15.64 20.39 18.50
C LYS A 355 -16.51 21.42 17.78
N LEU A 356 -16.89 21.14 16.54
CA LEU A 356 -17.94 21.89 15.86
C LEU A 356 -19.31 21.36 16.33
N ASN A 357 -20.24 22.27 16.61
CA ASN A 357 -21.62 21.94 16.96
C ASN A 357 -22.24 21.12 15.82
N GLY A 358 -22.39 19.81 16.04
CA GLY A 358 -22.83 18.86 15.01
C GLY A 358 -22.04 17.53 14.97
N GLY A 359 -20.94 17.40 15.70
CA GLY A 359 -20.37 16.08 16.03
C GLY A 359 -19.71 15.30 14.88
N LEU A 360 -19.02 15.98 13.97
CA LEU A 360 -18.27 15.37 12.87
C LEU A 360 -16.78 15.72 12.96
N THR A 361 -15.91 14.71 13.15
CA THR A 361 -14.45 14.88 13.13
C THR A 361 -13.90 14.27 11.84
N ILE A 362 -13.56 15.10 10.84
CA ILE A 362 -12.90 14.65 9.61
C ILE A 362 -11.39 14.82 9.80
N SER A 363 -10.62 13.73 9.63
CA SER A 363 -9.17 13.84 9.58
C SER A 363 -8.72 14.53 8.29
N SER A 364 -7.63 15.29 8.38
CA SER A 364 -7.02 16.07 7.31
C SER A 364 -6.64 15.27 6.04
N PHE A 365 -6.57 13.93 6.13
CA PHE A 365 -6.39 13.03 4.99
C PHE A 365 -7.69 12.79 4.19
N GLY A 366 -8.85 12.89 4.85
CA GLY A 366 -10.16 12.76 4.24
C GLY A 366 -10.52 13.92 3.30
N LEU A 367 -10.11 15.14 3.66
CA LEU A 367 -10.29 16.34 2.83
C LEU A 367 -9.47 16.27 1.52
N MET A 368 -8.22 15.82 1.60
CA MET A 368 -7.36 15.63 0.43
C MET A 368 -7.93 14.59 -0.56
N LEU A 369 -8.48 13.48 -0.04
CA LEU A 369 -9.09 12.45 -0.89
C LEU A 369 -10.41 12.94 -1.51
N CYS A 370 -11.20 13.75 -0.80
CA CYS A 370 -12.40 14.38 -1.34
C CYS A 370 -12.08 15.36 -2.48
N LEU A 371 -11.04 16.20 -2.34
CA LEU A 371 -10.61 17.14 -3.39
C LEU A 371 -10.01 16.41 -4.62
N LEU A 372 -9.27 15.31 -4.40
CA LEU A 372 -8.75 14.47 -5.49
C LEU A 372 -9.86 13.71 -6.22
N SER A 373 -10.88 13.22 -5.51
CA SER A 373 -12.07 12.62 -6.14
C SER A 373 -12.87 13.62 -6.97
N TRP A 374 -13.04 14.85 -6.48
CA TRP A 374 -13.72 15.91 -7.22
C TRP A 374 -12.96 16.32 -8.49
N SER A 375 -11.63 16.33 -8.43
CA SER A 375 -10.76 16.58 -9.59
C SER A 375 -10.85 15.48 -10.67
N PHE A 376 -11.15 14.24 -10.26
CA PHE A 376 -11.34 13.10 -11.17
C PHE A 376 -12.73 13.14 -11.85
N GLU A 377 -13.77 13.58 -11.13
CA GLU A 377 -15.13 13.76 -11.67
C GLU A 377 -15.25 14.92 -12.67
N ILE A 378 -14.42 15.98 -12.53
CA ILE A 378 -14.41 17.13 -13.45
C ILE A 378 -13.51 16.88 -14.69
N GLY A 379 -12.86 15.71 -14.79
CA GLY A 379 -12.13 15.29 -15.99
C GLY A 379 -10.79 16.00 -16.23
N LEU A 380 -10.17 16.53 -15.16
CA LEU A 380 -8.94 17.33 -15.23
C LEU A 380 -7.66 16.54 -15.57
N PHE A 381 -7.71 15.21 -15.57
CA PHE A 381 -6.61 14.34 -15.98
C PHE A 381 -7.12 13.24 -16.93
N LYS A 382 -6.70 13.30 -18.20
CA LYS A 382 -6.79 12.14 -19.10
C LYS A 382 -5.47 11.36 -19.07
N PRO A 383 -5.47 10.04 -18.79
CA PRO A 383 -4.29 9.21 -19.01
C PRO A 383 -4.08 8.97 -20.50
N GLY A 384 -2.85 9.14 -20.98
CA GLY A 384 -2.41 8.83 -22.35
C GLY A 384 -2.43 7.31 -22.64
N PRO A 385 -2.36 6.90 -23.92
CA PRO A 385 -2.90 5.64 -24.38
C PRO A 385 -1.92 4.47 -24.17
N PHE A 386 -2.41 3.41 -23.54
CA PHE A 386 -1.87 2.07 -23.72
C PHE A 386 -2.72 1.31 -24.74
N VAL A 387 -2.01 0.61 -25.62
CA VAL A 387 -2.47 -0.12 -26.80
C VAL A 387 -3.57 -1.14 -26.46
N ALA A 388 -4.63 -1.14 -27.26
CA ALA A 388 -5.79 -2.03 -27.15
C ALA A 388 -5.60 -3.35 -27.93
N ALA A 389 -6.22 -4.41 -27.42
CA ALA A 389 -6.70 -5.56 -28.19
C ALA A 389 -8.16 -5.88 -27.75
N PRO A 390 -9.04 -6.36 -28.64
CA PRO A 390 -10.48 -6.10 -28.53
C PRO A 390 -11.25 -7.27 -27.94
N CYS A 391 -12.24 -6.98 -27.11
CA CYS A 391 -13.42 -7.83 -26.93
C CYS A 391 -14.67 -6.95 -26.87
N ALA A 392 -15.60 -7.27 -27.76
CA ALA A 392 -16.85 -6.58 -27.99
C ALA A 392 -17.84 -6.76 -26.82
N GLY A 393 -18.56 -5.69 -26.51
CA GLY A 393 -19.65 -5.69 -25.52
C GLY A 393 -20.30 -4.31 -25.48
N SER A 394 -21.36 -4.15 -26.26
CA SER A 394 -22.20 -2.97 -26.42
C SER A 394 -22.88 -2.56 -25.10
N LEU A 395 -22.99 -1.25 -24.81
CA LEU A 395 -24.21 -0.65 -24.25
C LEU A 395 -24.23 0.89 -24.32
N SER A 396 -25.20 1.39 -25.10
CA SER A 396 -26.04 2.59 -24.97
C SER A 396 -25.46 3.98 -24.65
N ASP A 397 -25.71 4.89 -25.62
CA ASP A 397 -25.70 6.35 -25.54
C ASP A 397 -26.73 6.93 -24.54
N GLY A 398 -26.40 8.09 -23.96
CA GLY A 398 -27.28 9.03 -23.26
C GLY A 398 -26.53 10.36 -22.94
N PRO A 399 -27.17 11.54 -23.02
CA PRO A 399 -26.47 12.81 -23.21
C PRO A 399 -25.98 13.42 -21.89
N VAL A 400 -24.71 13.81 -21.84
CA VAL A 400 -24.13 14.60 -20.73
C VAL A 400 -24.16 16.08 -21.12
N ASN A 401 -25.00 16.86 -20.45
CA ASN A 401 -25.00 18.32 -20.51
C ASN A 401 -23.68 18.86 -19.95
N ARG A 402 -22.95 19.63 -20.76
CA ARG A 402 -21.71 20.33 -20.39
C ARG A 402 -22.04 21.60 -19.59
N CYS A 403 -21.57 21.69 -18.35
CA CYS A 403 -21.44 22.98 -17.66
C CYS A 403 -20.21 23.73 -18.21
N THR A 404 -20.45 24.84 -18.90
CA THR A 404 -19.42 25.79 -19.34
C THR A 404 -19.00 26.68 -18.17
N ILE A 405 -18.00 26.24 -17.40
CA ILE A 405 -17.19 27.17 -16.59
C ILE A 405 -16.12 27.75 -17.51
N SER A 406 -16.10 29.08 -17.59
CA SER A 406 -15.24 29.87 -18.47
C SER A 406 -13.76 29.44 -18.41
N TRP A 407 -13.23 28.98 -19.55
CA TRP A 407 -11.82 28.60 -19.78
C TRP A 407 -10.82 29.63 -19.23
N LYS A 408 -11.19 30.91 -19.19
CA LYS A 408 -10.34 32.00 -18.66
C LYS A 408 -10.10 31.91 -17.15
N VAL A 409 -11.05 31.37 -16.38
CA VAL A 409 -10.90 31.17 -14.93
C VAL A 409 -9.93 30.01 -14.67
N PHE A 410 -10.03 28.96 -15.49
CA PHE A 410 -9.12 27.81 -15.43
C PHE A 410 -7.68 28.18 -15.80
N GLU A 411 -7.49 28.98 -16.84
CA GLU A 411 -6.17 29.44 -17.30
C GLU A 411 -5.47 30.33 -16.24
N SER A 412 -6.24 31.13 -15.49
CA SER A 412 -5.74 31.96 -14.38
C SER A 412 -5.29 31.15 -13.18
N VAL A 413 -6.05 30.12 -12.79
CA VAL A 413 -5.69 29.23 -11.68
C VAL A 413 -4.43 28.42 -12.02
N CYS A 414 -4.35 27.88 -13.25
CA CYS A 414 -3.16 27.14 -13.69
C CYS A 414 -1.90 28.01 -13.79
N THR A 415 -2.01 29.26 -14.28
CA THR A 415 -0.85 30.16 -14.32
C THR A 415 -0.35 30.58 -12.94
N ASN A 416 -1.24 30.73 -11.96
CA ASN A 416 -0.85 31.07 -10.59
C ASN A 416 -0.19 29.88 -9.86
N VAL A 417 -0.66 28.65 -10.10
CA VAL A 417 -0.04 27.43 -9.55
C VAL A 417 1.35 27.19 -10.15
N VAL A 418 1.52 27.39 -11.47
CA VAL A 418 2.81 27.24 -12.16
C VAL A 418 3.82 28.31 -11.71
N LYS A 419 3.39 29.56 -11.50
CA LYS A 419 4.24 30.63 -10.96
C LYS A 419 4.65 30.37 -9.50
N GLY A 420 3.77 29.82 -8.68
CA GLY A 420 4.08 29.39 -7.31
C GLY A 420 5.14 28.29 -7.28
N LEU A 421 5.06 27.30 -8.19
CA LEU A 421 6.04 26.21 -8.30
C LEU A 421 7.41 26.67 -8.82
N GLN A 422 7.47 27.67 -9.71
CA GLN A 422 8.74 28.25 -10.16
C GLN A 422 9.47 29.01 -9.03
N GLY A 423 8.75 29.69 -8.13
CA GLY A 423 9.34 30.33 -6.96
C GLY A 423 9.98 29.34 -5.98
N VAL A 424 9.35 28.18 -5.78
CA VAL A 424 9.87 27.11 -4.89
C VAL A 424 11.11 26.43 -5.50
N ALA A 425 11.17 26.28 -6.82
CA ALA A 425 12.34 25.71 -7.51
C ALA A 425 13.58 26.62 -7.42
N VAL A 426 13.40 27.95 -7.49
CA VAL A 426 14.49 28.93 -7.31
C VAL A 426 14.97 28.97 -5.86
N TRP A 427 14.06 28.85 -4.89
CA TRP A 427 14.42 28.77 -3.47
C TRP A 427 15.22 27.50 -3.13
N LEU A 428 14.87 26.35 -3.73
CA LEU A 428 15.60 25.09 -3.54
C LEU A 428 16.98 25.09 -4.23
N ALA A 429 17.14 25.78 -5.36
CA ALA A 429 18.44 25.90 -6.04
C ALA A 429 19.45 26.78 -5.26
N GLY A 430 18.96 27.77 -4.50
CA GLY A 430 19.82 28.64 -3.67
C GLY A 430 20.41 27.96 -2.44
N HIS A 431 19.78 26.89 -1.93
CA HIS A 431 20.26 26.16 -0.74
C HIS A 431 21.33 25.09 -1.07
N ALA A 432 21.52 24.73 -2.34
CA ALA A 432 22.49 23.70 -2.74
C ALA A 432 23.94 24.21 -2.90
N ILE A 433 24.19 25.52 -2.84
CA ILE A 433 25.51 26.12 -3.09
C ILE A 433 26.23 26.55 -1.78
N GLY A 434 25.59 26.45 -0.62
CA GLY A 434 26.09 27.02 0.63
C GLY A 434 27.02 26.17 1.50
N ASN A 435 27.17 24.86 1.26
CA ASN A 435 27.90 23.96 2.19
C ASN A 435 29.08 23.23 1.53
N GLN A 436 30.09 23.99 1.09
CA GLN A 436 31.47 23.51 0.99
C GLN A 436 32.41 24.66 1.39
N THR A 437 32.66 24.81 2.68
CA THR A 437 33.86 25.42 3.26
C THR A 437 33.78 25.27 4.79
N PHE A 438 34.42 24.21 5.30
CA PHE A 438 35.31 24.15 6.45
C PHE A 438 35.60 22.69 6.79
#